data_AF-A0A068R4B5-F1
#
_entry.id   AF-A0A068R4B5-F1
#
_cell.length_a   1.000
_cell.length_b   1.000
_cell.length_c   1.000
_cell.angle_alpha   90.00
_cell.angle_beta   90.00
_cell.angle_gamma   90.00
#
_symmetry.space_group_name_H-M   'P 1'
#
loop_
_entity.id
_entity.type
_entity.pdbx_description
1 polymer ?
#
loop_
_entity_poly.entity_id
_entity_poly.type
_entity_poly.pdbx_seq_one_letter_code
_entity_poly.pdbx_strand_id
1 'polypeptide(L)'
;MPLLFSTSSYSKQISETVNCSVLDGKKGENGKNGTPDCKNGGNGGDGITGKNNGKGGNGGNGGDGGKRGDGSDGGKGGSNGGNGRDG
;
A
#
# COMPACT_ATOMS: atom_id res chain seq x y z
N MET A 1 27.12 26.53 -37.31
CA MET A 1 25.76 27.09 -37.16
C MET A 1 24.76 26.09 -37.74
N PRO A 2 23.57 25.91 -37.13
CA PRO A 2 23.09 24.72 -36.39
C PRO A 2 22.12 23.86 -37.24
N LEU A 3 21.54 22.71 -36.86
CA LEU A 3 20.46 22.48 -35.86
C LEU A 3 20.12 20.95 -35.86
N LEU A 4 20.11 20.34 -34.67
CA LEU A 4 18.95 19.77 -33.97
C LEU A 4 18.52 18.33 -34.35
N PHE A 5 18.80 17.44 -33.39
CA PHE A 5 17.98 16.39 -32.81
C PHE A 5 16.99 15.60 -33.68
N SER A 6 17.15 14.28 -33.65
CA SER A 6 16.11 13.43 -33.05
C SER A 6 16.70 12.06 -32.75
N THR A 7 17.42 11.96 -31.63
CA THR A 7 17.36 10.69 -30.90
C THR A 7 15.92 10.59 -30.43
N SER A 8 15.10 9.91 -31.22
CA SER A 8 13.84 9.33 -30.77
C SER A 8 14.19 8.28 -29.71
N SER A 9 14.72 8.75 -28.58
CA SER A 9 14.69 8.02 -27.34
C SER A 9 13.24 8.16 -26.93
N TYR A 10 12.43 7.26 -27.49
CA TYR A 10 11.20 6.78 -26.90
C TYR A 10 11.60 6.25 -25.53
N SER A 11 11.84 7.20 -24.64
CA SER A 11 11.89 7.04 -23.21
C SER A 11 10.50 6.54 -22.93
N LYS A 12 10.39 5.21 -22.93
CA LYS A 12 9.31 4.51 -22.27
C LYS A 12 9.26 5.15 -20.90
N GLN A 13 8.39 6.13 -20.74
CA GLN A 13 7.84 6.51 -19.47
C GLN A 13 7.08 5.27 -19.03
N ILE A 14 7.82 4.28 -18.55
CA ILE A 14 7.30 3.35 -17.58
C ILE A 14 7.08 4.25 -16.37
N SER A 15 5.94 4.95 -16.37
CA SER A 15 5.30 5.32 -15.14
C SER A 15 5.01 3.99 -14.48
N GLU A 16 5.99 3.47 -13.73
CA GLU A 16 5.74 2.41 -12.77
C GLU A 16 4.76 3.03 -11.79
N THR A 17 3.48 2.87 -12.08
CA THR A 17 2.41 3.16 -11.13
C THR A 17 2.70 2.24 -9.96
N VAL A 18 3.32 2.78 -8.91
CA VAL A 18 3.69 2.01 -7.73
C VAL A 18 2.40 1.38 -7.20
N ASN A 19 2.31 0.06 -7.29
CA ASN A 19 1.13 -0.66 -6.85
C ASN A 19 1.19 -0.79 -5.33
N CYS A 20 0.50 0.09 -4.62
CA CYS A 20 0.51 0.09 -3.16
C CYS A 20 -0.30 -1.02 -2.52
N SER A 21 -1.12 -1.75 -3.28
CA SER A 21 -1.83 -2.96 -2.81
C SER A 21 -0.88 -4.11 -2.44
N VAL A 22 0.43 -4.01 -2.73
CA VAL A 22 1.45 -4.92 -2.16
C VAL A 22 1.61 -4.80 -0.64
N LEU A 23 1.10 -3.71 -0.07
CA LEU A 23 1.02 -3.50 1.37
C LEU A 23 -0.21 -4.16 1.99
N ASP A 24 -1.23 -4.49 1.19
CA ASP A 24 -2.43 -5.14 1.72
C ASP A 24 -2.11 -6.57 2.21
N GLY A 25 -2.65 -6.89 3.37
CA GLY A 25 -2.61 -8.22 3.95
C GLY A 25 -3.49 -9.18 3.15
N LYS A 26 -2.99 -10.40 2.94
CA LYS A 26 -3.83 -11.48 2.44
C LYS A 26 -4.80 -11.94 3.52
N LYS A 27 -5.77 -12.77 3.14
CA LYS A 27 -6.78 -13.32 4.05
C LYS A 27 -6.13 -13.85 5.35
N GLY A 28 -6.52 -13.29 6.50
CA GLY A 28 -6.05 -13.62 7.84
C GLY A 28 -4.70 -13.00 8.22
N GLU A 29 -4.14 -12.13 7.39
CA GLU A 29 -2.86 -11.46 7.58
C GLU A 29 -3.05 -9.95 7.72
N ASN A 30 -2.14 -9.31 8.46
CA ASN A 30 -2.13 -7.87 8.61
C ASN A 30 -1.64 -7.17 7.34
N GLY A 31 -2.14 -5.96 7.11
CA GLY A 31 -1.53 -5.02 6.19
C GLY A 31 -0.18 -4.52 6.72
N LYS A 32 0.64 -4.03 5.79
CA LYS A 32 1.97 -3.49 6.08
C LYS A 32 1.91 -1.98 6.23
N ASN A 33 2.87 -1.43 6.96
CA ASN A 33 2.99 0.02 7.09
C ASN A 33 3.29 0.67 5.74
N GLY A 34 2.87 1.92 5.61
CA GLY A 34 3.21 2.75 4.47
C GLY A 34 4.73 2.90 4.30
N THR A 35 5.14 3.07 3.06
CA THR A 35 6.52 3.30 2.65
C THR A 35 6.64 4.68 2.00
N PRO A 36 7.86 5.18 1.72
CA PRO A 36 8.03 6.46 1.03
C PRO A 36 7.31 6.55 -0.34
N ASP A 37 7.19 5.41 -1.03
CA ASP A 37 6.52 5.29 -2.33
C ASP A 37 5.01 5.00 -2.21
N CYS A 38 4.59 4.45 -1.07
CA CYS A 38 3.22 4.11 -0.75
C CYS A 38 2.88 4.59 0.66
N LYS A 39 2.63 5.89 0.79
CA LYS A 39 2.53 6.56 2.09
C LYS A 39 1.46 5.95 3.01
N ASN A 40 0.36 5.47 2.45
CA ASN A 40 -0.71 4.88 3.25
C ASN A 40 -0.36 3.45 3.65
N GLY A 41 -0.74 3.06 4.86
CA GLY A 41 -0.68 1.67 5.27
C GLY A 41 -1.63 0.79 4.47
N GLY A 42 -1.24 -0.47 4.26
CA GLY A 42 -2.08 -1.45 3.59
C GLY A 42 -3.21 -1.95 4.50
N ASN A 43 -4.32 -2.38 3.91
CA ASN A 43 -5.43 -2.95 4.64
C ASN A 43 -5.09 -4.35 5.16
N GLY A 44 -5.63 -4.73 6.31
CA GLY A 44 -5.63 -6.11 6.78
C GLY A 44 -6.52 -6.98 5.90
N GLY A 45 -6.12 -8.23 5.69
CA GLY A 45 -6.92 -9.16 4.92
C GLY A 45 -8.04 -9.79 5.76
N ASP A 46 -9.15 -10.09 5.10
CA ASP A 46 -10.33 -10.68 5.74
C ASP A 46 -10.02 -11.99 6.47
N GLY A 47 -10.81 -12.34 7.48
CA GLY A 47 -10.60 -13.54 8.27
C GLY A 47 -10.84 -14.84 7.52
N ILE A 48 -10.12 -15.90 7.93
CA ILE A 48 -10.28 -17.26 7.39
C ILE A 48 -11.03 -18.11 8.40
N THR A 49 -12.19 -18.64 8.03
CA THR A 49 -12.90 -19.65 8.83
C THR A 49 -11.96 -20.80 9.20
N GLY A 50 -11.82 -21.09 10.49
CA GLY A 50 -10.94 -22.15 11.01
C GLY A 50 -9.47 -21.77 11.22
N LYS A 51 -9.05 -20.54 10.85
CA LYS A 51 -7.71 -20.01 11.16
C LYS A 51 -7.86 -18.71 11.97
N ASN A 52 -7.02 -18.49 12.97
CA ASN A 52 -7.11 -17.30 13.85
C ASN A 52 -8.53 -17.05 14.39
N ASN A 53 -9.31 -18.09 14.68
CA ASN A 53 -10.72 -18.02 15.10
C ASN A 53 -11.62 -17.22 14.14
N GLY A 54 -11.29 -17.22 12.84
CA GLY A 54 -12.05 -16.49 11.83
C GLY A 54 -11.67 -15.02 11.72
N LYS A 55 -10.71 -14.49 12.51
CA LYS A 55 -10.33 -13.07 12.58
C LYS A 55 -9.60 -12.58 11.34
N GLY A 56 -10.00 -11.42 10.84
CA GLY A 56 -9.24 -10.62 9.89
C GLY A 56 -7.97 -10.02 10.50
N GLY A 57 -7.04 -9.61 9.63
CA GLY A 57 -5.82 -8.92 10.03
C GLY A 57 -6.07 -7.44 10.33
N ASN A 58 -5.11 -6.81 10.98
CA ASN A 58 -5.10 -5.36 11.21
C ASN A 58 -4.62 -4.63 9.95
N GLY A 59 -5.04 -3.39 9.77
CA GLY A 59 -4.37 -2.48 8.84
C GLY A 59 -2.96 -2.13 9.32
N GLY A 60 -2.09 -1.80 8.37
CA GLY A 60 -0.78 -1.24 8.66
C GLY A 60 -0.86 0.26 8.91
N ASN A 61 0.11 0.83 9.62
CA ASN A 61 0.12 2.26 9.90
C ASN A 61 0.51 3.07 8.65
N GLY A 62 0.16 4.35 8.61
CA GLY A 62 0.74 5.28 7.63
C GLY A 62 2.27 5.35 7.75
N GLY A 63 2.97 5.52 6.63
CA GLY A 63 4.42 5.69 6.57
C GLY A 63 4.85 7.14 6.80
N ASP A 64 6.09 7.35 7.26
CA ASP A 64 6.58 8.69 7.60
C ASP A 64 6.35 9.69 6.45
N GLY A 65 5.55 10.73 6.75
CA GLY A 65 5.11 11.75 5.79
C GLY A 65 6.29 12.45 5.11
N GLY A 66 6.66 12.00 3.91
CA GLY A 66 7.79 12.57 3.19
C GLY A 66 7.55 14.05 2.81
N LYS A 67 8.44 14.94 3.28
CA LYS A 67 8.75 16.37 2.94
C LYS A 67 7.63 17.37 2.59
N ARG A 68 6.39 16.94 2.33
CA ARG A 68 5.29 17.72 1.75
C ARG A 68 4.09 17.92 2.69
N GLY A 69 4.18 17.48 3.94
CA GLY A 69 3.20 17.84 4.99
C GLY A 69 1.87 17.09 4.96
N ASP A 70 1.56 16.33 3.91
CA ASP A 70 0.39 15.44 3.91
C ASP A 70 0.67 14.22 4.78
N GLY A 71 -0.04 14.12 5.92
CA GLY A 71 -0.02 12.94 6.78
C GLY A 71 -0.53 11.72 6.03
N SER A 72 0.08 10.57 6.28
CA SER A 72 -0.34 9.27 5.76
C SER A 72 -1.42 8.65 6.64
N ASP A 73 -2.46 8.11 6.03
CA ASP A 73 -3.46 7.31 6.75
C ASP A 73 -2.96 5.86 6.93
N GLY A 74 -3.36 5.21 8.01
CA GLY A 74 -3.23 3.76 8.10
C GLY A 74 -4.28 3.03 7.29
N GLY A 75 -4.04 1.74 7.07
CA GLY A 75 -4.96 0.85 6.39
C GLY A 75 -6.09 0.41 7.30
N LYS A 76 -7.16 -0.10 6.69
CA LYS A 76 -8.31 -0.65 7.42
C LYS A 76 -8.05 -2.06 7.91
N GLY A 77 -8.68 -2.46 9.00
CA GLY A 77 -8.74 -3.86 9.41
C GLY A 77 -9.54 -4.74 8.44
N GLY A 78 -9.19 -6.02 8.35
CA GLY A 78 -9.89 -7.04 7.56
C GLY A 78 -11.23 -7.44 8.17
N SER A 79 -12.18 -7.82 7.30
CA SER A 79 -13.55 -8.18 7.67
C SER A 79 -13.66 -9.64 8.16
N ASN A 80 -14.75 -9.98 8.86
CA ASN A 80 -15.05 -11.28 9.47
C ASN A 80 -14.12 -11.73 10.62
N GLY A 81 -14.75 -12.25 11.69
CA GLY A 81 -14.13 -12.81 12.90
C GLY A 81 -13.84 -11.84 14.05
N GLY A 82 -14.12 -10.55 13.88
CA GLY A 82 -13.96 -9.55 14.93
C GLY A 82 -12.51 -9.17 15.20
N ASN A 83 -12.24 -7.87 15.18
CA ASN A 83 -11.02 -7.22 15.69
C ASN A 83 -9.90 -6.91 14.68
N GLY A 84 -10.15 -6.88 13.38
CA GLY A 84 -9.24 -6.13 12.49
C GLY A 84 -9.24 -4.67 12.93
N ARG A 85 -8.10 -4.16 13.40
CA ARG A 85 -7.95 -2.76 13.79
C ARG A 85 -7.37 -1.94 12.65
N ASP A 86 -7.82 -0.71 12.52
CA ASP A 86 -7.21 0.26 11.61
C ASP A 86 -5.84 0.71 12.15
N GLY A 87 -4.92 1.03 11.25
CA GLY A 87 -3.55 1.47 11.56
C GLY A 87 -3.36 2.98 11.63
#